data_AF-A0A9E3B725-F1
#
_entry.id   AF-A0A9E3B725-F1
#
_cell.length_a   1.000
_cell.length_b   1.000
_cell.length_c   1.000
_cell.angle_alpha   90.00
_cell.angle_beta   90.00
_cell.angle_gamma   90.00
#
_symmetry.space_group_name_H-M   'P 1'
#
loop_
_entity.id
_entity.type
_entity.pdbx_description
1 polymer ?
#
loop_
_entity_poly.entity_id
_entity_poly.type
_entity_poly.pdbx_seq_one_letter_code
_entity_poly.pdbx_strand_id
1 'polypeptide(L)'
;MSLEQLSEIAQIAGSLGVVLSLAFVGLQVRQNTAALQRNEHNSTMAQWTVVRMAIAQHRDIAELMTSGLRGGTLDAADQLRLEQMLQEYAWAAFHIWDRTQRGVFPKGTFEATAGTLLCDVLKTPRGKAWWSGAKSVGFIPEYAADVDAVLAGGARNPFNHGSDQD
;
A
#
# COMPACT_ATOMS: atom_id res chain seq x y z
N MET A 1 50.26 7.51 -40.56
CA MET A 1 49.38 8.12 -39.55
C MET A 1 50.21 9.07 -38.72
N SER A 2 49.77 10.31 -38.54
CA SER A 2 50.37 11.24 -37.57
C SER A 2 49.77 10.98 -36.16
N LEU A 3 50.47 11.44 -35.12
CA LEU A 3 49.97 11.40 -33.74
C LEU A 3 48.65 12.15 -33.57
N GLU A 4 48.45 13.20 -34.37
CA GLU A 4 47.24 14.02 -34.39
C GLU A 4 46.03 13.22 -34.92
N GLN A 5 46.18 12.52 -36.05
CA GLN A 5 45.14 11.62 -36.58
C GLN A 5 44.80 10.49 -35.59
N LEU A 6 45.79 9.99 -34.87
CA LEU A 6 45.57 8.96 -33.85
C LEU A 6 44.79 9.52 -32.65
N SER A 7 45.08 10.75 -32.24
CA SER A 7 44.35 11.47 -31.19
C SER A 7 42.89 11.73 -31.56
N GLU A 8 42.63 12.17 -32.80
CA GLU A 8 41.26 12.39 -33.29
C GLU A 8 40.43 11.10 -33.28
N ILE A 9 41.01 9.98 -33.75
CA ILE A 9 40.35 8.67 -33.70
C ILE A 9 40.06 8.25 -32.26
N ALA A 10 41.01 8.46 -31.34
CA ALA A 10 40.83 8.14 -29.93
C ALA A 10 39.73 9.00 -29.28
N GLN A 11 39.62 10.28 -29.63
CA GLN A 11 38.56 11.17 -29.14
C GLN A 11 37.18 10.78 -29.69
N ILE A 12 37.08 10.41 -30.96
CA ILE A 12 35.83 9.90 -31.55
C ILE A 12 35.42 8.61 -30.86
N ALA A 13 36.35 7.66 -30.71
CA ALA A 13 36.09 6.40 -30.02
C ALA A 13 35.69 6.61 -28.55
N GLY A 14 36.35 7.53 -27.84
CA GLY A 14 36.01 7.91 -26.47
C GLY A 14 34.61 8.52 -26.37
N SER A 15 34.28 9.46 -27.25
CA SER A 15 32.95 10.10 -27.35
C SER A 15 31.84 9.06 -27.57
N LEU A 16 32.06 8.14 -28.52
CA LEU A 16 31.15 7.02 -28.78
C LEU A 16 31.00 6.12 -27.56
N GLY A 17 32.10 5.81 -26.87
CA GLY A 17 32.10 5.06 -25.62
C GLY A 17 31.23 5.70 -24.54
N VAL A 18 31.33 7.02 -24.36
CA VAL A 18 30.49 7.78 -23.41
C VAL A 18 29.01 7.71 -23.81
N VAL A 19 28.68 7.95 -25.08
CA VAL A 19 27.29 7.90 -25.57
C VAL A 19 26.67 6.51 -25.36
N LEU A 20 27.40 5.46 -25.72
CA LEU A 20 26.95 4.07 -25.51
C LEU A 20 26.79 3.75 -24.02
N SER A 21 27.70 4.24 -23.17
CA SER A 21 27.61 4.07 -21.72
C SER A 21 26.38 4.75 -21.13
N LEU A 22 26.06 5.98 -21.56
CA LEU A 22 24.86 6.70 -21.12
C LEU A 22 23.57 6.00 -21.58
N ALA A 23 23.54 5.49 -22.81
CA ALA A 23 22.41 4.71 -23.30
C ALA A 23 22.21 3.41 -22.48
N PHE A 24 23.31 2.72 -22.16
CA PHE A 24 23.30 1.54 -21.31
C PHE A 24 22.78 1.86 -19.89
N VAL A 25 23.28 2.94 -19.26
CA VAL A 25 22.82 3.39 -17.94
C VAL A 25 21.33 3.75 -17.98
N GLY A 26 20.85 4.45 -19.00
CA GLY A 26 19.44 4.77 -19.16
C GLY A 26 18.55 3.52 -19.25
N LEU A 27 18.99 2.50 -20.00
CA LEU A 27 18.31 1.20 -20.07
C LEU A 27 18.33 0.48 -18.71
N GLN A 28 19.48 0.48 -18.02
CA GLN A 28 19.64 -0.17 -16.72
C GLN A 28 18.73 0.47 -15.66
N VAL A 29 18.65 1.81 -15.62
CA VAL A 29 17.74 2.54 -14.72
C VAL A 29 16.29 2.16 -15.02
N ARG A 30 15.89 2.12 -16.30
CA ARG A 30 14.52 1.73 -16.68
C ARG A 30 14.16 0.30 -16.22
N GLN A 31 15.08 -0.65 -16.41
CA GLN A 31 14.89 -2.03 -15.98
C GLN A 31 14.84 -2.15 -14.45
N ASN A 32 15.71 -1.41 -13.75
CA ASN A 32 15.74 -1.38 -12.28
C ASN A 32 14.43 -0.82 -11.70
N THR A 33 13.91 0.28 -12.24
CA THR A 33 12.62 0.85 -11.83
C THR A 33 11.48 -0.14 -12.00
N ALA A 34 11.42 -0.86 -13.13
CA ALA A 34 10.38 -1.87 -13.36
C ALA A 34 10.50 -3.05 -12.37
N ALA A 35 11.72 -3.47 -12.03
CA ALA A 35 11.95 -4.53 -11.03
C ALA A 35 11.55 -4.08 -9.62
N LEU A 36 11.88 -2.84 -9.24
CA LEU A 36 11.47 -2.25 -7.96
C LEU A 36 9.94 -2.20 -7.83
N GLN A 37 9.22 -1.75 -8.86
CA GLN A 37 7.75 -1.72 -8.84
C GLN A 37 7.14 -3.11 -8.59
N ARG A 38 7.71 -4.17 -9.20
CA ARG A 38 7.27 -5.56 -8.99
C ARG A 38 7.56 -6.05 -7.56
N ASN A 39 8.76 -5.76 -7.05
CA ASN A 39 9.12 -6.12 -5.68
C ASN A 39 8.24 -5.42 -4.65
N GLU A 40 7.90 -4.15 -4.87
CA GLU A 40 7.00 -3.41 -3.96
C GLU A 40 5.57 -3.95 -4.00
N HIS A 41 5.08 -4.37 -5.17
CA HIS A 41 3.79 -5.04 -5.28
C HIS A 41 3.78 -6.36 -4.49
N ASN A 42 4.85 -7.16 -4.60
CA ASN A 42 5.00 -8.41 -3.85
C ASN A 42 5.08 -8.17 -2.34
N SER A 43 5.84 -7.17 -1.90
CA SER A 43 5.99 -6.80 -0.49
C SER A 43 4.65 -6.39 0.14
N THR A 44 3.87 -5.58 -0.60
CA THR A 44 2.52 -5.18 -0.20
C THR A 44 1.58 -6.39 -0.11
N MET A 45 1.63 -7.30 -1.08
CA MET A 45 0.81 -8.51 -1.07
C MET A 45 1.18 -9.44 0.08
N ALA A 46 2.45 -9.53 0.45
CA ALA A 46 2.91 -10.33 1.59
C ALA A 46 2.34 -9.81 2.91
N GLN A 47 2.39 -8.50 3.17
CA GLN A 47 1.82 -7.89 4.38
C GLN A 47 0.32 -8.19 4.51
N TRP A 48 -0.45 -7.95 3.45
CA TRP A 48 -1.89 -8.26 3.45
C TRP A 48 -2.20 -9.76 3.55
N THR A 49 -1.31 -10.62 3.06
CA THR A 49 -1.51 -12.06 3.14
C THR A 49 -1.41 -12.55 4.58
N VAL A 50 -0.49 -12.02 5.38
CA VAL A 50 -0.41 -12.38 6.81
C VAL A 50 -1.72 -12.09 7.54
N VAL A 51 -2.28 -10.89 7.35
CA VAL A 51 -3.56 -10.48 7.95
C VAL A 51 -4.71 -11.37 7.48
N ARG A 52 -4.81 -11.63 6.16
CA ARG A 52 -5.86 -12.50 5.61
C ARG A 52 -5.75 -13.94 6.11
N MET A 53 -4.54 -14.49 6.19
CA MET A 53 -4.31 -15.84 6.68
C MET A 53 -4.64 -15.95 8.17
N ALA A 54 -4.32 -14.92 8.97
CA ALA A 54 -4.69 -14.89 10.37
C ALA A 54 -6.22 -14.98 10.55
N ILE A 55 -6.99 -14.23 9.76
CA ILE A 55 -8.46 -14.29 9.79
C ILE A 55 -8.98 -15.65 9.26
N ALA A 56 -8.41 -16.16 8.17
CA ALA A 56 -8.89 -17.38 7.52
C ALA A 56 -8.60 -18.65 8.33
N GLN A 57 -7.51 -18.69 9.08
CA GLN A 57 -7.07 -19.87 9.82
C GLN A 57 -7.53 -19.89 11.28
N HIS A 58 -7.90 -18.74 11.84
CA HIS A 58 -8.20 -18.61 13.26
C HIS A 58 -9.61 -18.05 13.48
N ARG A 59 -10.51 -18.93 13.92
CA ARG A 59 -11.92 -18.60 14.15
C ARG A 59 -12.11 -17.45 15.15
N ASP A 60 -11.33 -17.41 16.22
CA ASP A 60 -11.37 -16.35 17.23
C ASP A 60 -11.06 -14.98 16.60
N ILE A 61 -10.08 -14.92 15.70
CA ILE A 61 -9.74 -13.69 14.97
C ILE A 61 -10.87 -13.30 14.00
N ALA A 62 -11.48 -14.29 13.32
CA ALA A 62 -12.63 -14.03 12.45
C ALA A 62 -13.84 -13.49 13.25
N GLU A 63 -14.12 -14.06 14.43
CA GLU A 63 -15.19 -13.58 15.32
C GLU A 63 -14.89 -12.16 15.84
N LEU A 64 -13.64 -11.88 16.18
CA LEU A 64 -13.17 -10.54 16.58
C LEU A 64 -13.39 -9.50 15.47
N MET A 65 -13.04 -9.85 14.23
CA MET A 65 -13.20 -8.99 13.05
C MET A 65 -14.65 -8.88 12.57
N THR A 66 -15.55 -9.75 12.99
CA THR A 66 -16.96 -9.71 12.56
C THR A 66 -17.89 -9.15 13.64
N SER A 67 -17.95 -9.79 14.80
CA SER A 67 -18.78 -9.38 15.94
C SER A 67 -18.11 -8.25 16.72
N GLY A 68 -16.80 -8.35 16.98
CA GLY A 68 -16.06 -7.35 17.75
C GLY A 68 -16.11 -5.95 17.13
N LEU A 69 -15.91 -5.83 15.82
CA LEU A 69 -16.04 -4.56 15.09
C LEU A 69 -17.46 -3.96 15.15
N ARG A 70 -18.49 -4.80 15.24
CA ARG A 70 -19.91 -4.40 15.24
C ARG A 70 -20.50 -4.17 16.63
N GLY A 71 -19.67 -4.15 17.66
CA GLY A 71 -20.10 -3.86 19.03
C GLY A 71 -20.37 -5.07 19.90
N GLY A 72 -19.89 -6.25 19.51
CA GLY A 72 -19.82 -7.40 20.41
C GLY A 72 -19.00 -7.09 21.66
N THR A 73 -19.37 -7.73 22.78
CA THR A 73 -18.66 -7.63 24.05
C THR A 73 -17.24 -8.16 23.90
N LEU A 74 -16.25 -7.34 24.25
CA LEU A 74 -14.85 -7.74 24.30
C LEU A 74 -14.33 -7.51 25.71
N ASP A 75 -13.52 -8.43 26.20
CA ASP A 75 -12.69 -8.16 27.37
C ASP A 75 -11.51 -7.24 27.01
N ALA A 76 -10.67 -6.94 27.99
CA ALA A 76 -9.52 -6.06 27.77
C ALA A 76 -8.49 -6.64 26.78
N ALA A 77 -8.32 -7.96 26.75
CA ALA A 77 -7.36 -8.61 25.87
C ALA A 77 -7.86 -8.59 24.42
N ASP A 78 -9.14 -8.89 24.21
CA ASP A 78 -9.76 -8.86 22.88
C ASP A 78 -9.88 -7.44 22.34
N GLN A 79 -10.15 -6.45 23.22
CA GLN A 79 -10.09 -5.04 22.84
C GLN A 79 -8.70 -4.68 22.32
N LEU A 80 -7.64 -5.03 23.04
CA LEU A 80 -6.27 -4.77 22.61
C LEU A 80 -5.96 -5.48 21.28
N ARG A 81 -6.32 -6.76 21.13
CA ARG A 81 -6.10 -7.51 19.88
C ARG A 81 -6.80 -6.86 18.69
N LEU A 82 -8.02 -6.38 18.88
CA LEU A 82 -8.77 -5.70 17.83
C LEU A 82 -8.13 -4.36 17.45
N GLU A 83 -7.71 -3.57 18.43
CA GLU A 83 -7.03 -2.30 18.17
C GLU A 83 -5.70 -2.50 17.45
N GLN A 84 -4.92 -3.53 17.81
CA GLN A 84 -3.70 -3.89 17.09
C GLN A 84 -4.02 -4.31 15.65
N MET A 85 -5.08 -5.09 15.43
CA MET A 85 -5.49 -5.46 14.08
C MET A 85 -5.90 -4.24 13.24
N LEU A 86 -6.65 -3.30 13.82
CA LEU A 86 -7.01 -2.05 13.14
C LEU A 86 -5.78 -1.19 12.82
N GLN A 87 -4.81 -1.14 13.73
CA GLN A 87 -3.54 -0.46 13.53
C GLN A 87 -2.75 -1.06 12.35
N GLU A 88 -2.70 -2.39 12.24
CA GLU A 88 -2.03 -3.08 11.12
C GLU A 88 -2.74 -2.84 9.78
N TYR A 89 -4.07 -2.85 9.75
CA TYR A 89 -4.83 -2.47 8.55
C TYR A 89 -4.48 -1.04 8.10
N ALA A 90 -4.40 -0.10 9.04
CA ALA A 90 -4.07 1.29 8.76
C ALA A 90 -2.61 1.45 8.29
N TRP A 91 -1.65 0.76 8.90
CA TRP A 91 -0.25 0.76 8.45
C TRP A 91 -0.07 0.15 7.06
N ALA A 92 -0.70 -0.99 6.81
CA ALA A 92 -0.66 -1.62 5.48
C ALA A 92 -1.25 -0.69 4.40
N ALA A 93 -2.31 0.04 4.73
CA ALA A 93 -2.90 1.02 3.83
C ALA A 93 -2.03 2.27 3.65
N PHE A 94 -1.42 2.79 4.72
CA PHE A 94 -0.46 3.89 4.67
C PHE A 94 0.72 3.59 3.75
N HIS A 95 1.26 2.37 3.83
CA HIS A 95 2.35 1.92 2.98
C HIS A 95 2.01 1.94 1.48
N ILE A 96 0.77 1.60 1.10
CA ILE A 96 0.32 1.75 -0.30
C ILE A 96 0.17 3.23 -0.64
N TRP A 97 -0.46 4.00 0.24
CA TRP A 97 -0.67 5.43 0.04
C TRP A 97 0.66 6.17 -0.20
N ASP A 98 1.66 6.01 0.65
CA ASP A 98 2.98 6.68 0.54
C ASP A 98 3.68 6.31 -0.78
N ARG A 99 3.60 5.05 -1.20
CA ARG A 99 4.14 4.59 -2.50
C ARG A 99 3.38 5.18 -3.69
N THR A 100 2.06 5.35 -3.58
CA THR A 100 1.25 6.04 -4.59
C THR A 100 1.65 7.52 -4.68
N GLN A 101 1.84 8.21 -3.55
CA GLN A 101 2.28 9.61 -3.55
C GLN A 101 3.67 9.80 -4.18
N ARG A 102 4.57 8.83 -3.98
CA ARG A 102 5.92 8.83 -4.58
C ARG A 102 5.96 8.38 -6.05
N GLY A 103 4.81 8.05 -6.64
CA GLY A 103 4.72 7.60 -8.03
C GLY A 103 5.27 6.18 -8.29
N VAL A 104 5.50 5.40 -7.23
CA VAL A 104 5.85 3.98 -7.36
C VAL A 104 4.66 3.19 -7.90
N PHE A 105 3.47 3.50 -7.39
CA PHE A 105 2.20 3.00 -7.93
C PHE A 105 1.48 4.08 -8.75
N PRO A 106 0.67 3.69 -9.75
CA PRO A 106 -0.20 4.62 -10.46
C PRO A 106 -1.12 5.42 -9.51
N LYS A 107 -1.44 6.66 -9.89
CA LYS A 107 -2.45 7.47 -9.17
C LYS A 107 -3.78 6.70 -9.09
N GLY A 108 -4.49 6.81 -7.96
CA GLY A 108 -5.74 6.10 -7.72
C GLY A 108 -5.57 4.68 -7.14
N THR A 109 -4.34 4.16 -7.04
CA THR A 109 -4.09 2.80 -6.53
C THR A 109 -4.55 2.64 -5.09
N PHE A 110 -4.30 3.64 -4.24
CA PHE A 110 -4.69 3.60 -2.84
C PHE A 110 -6.21 3.47 -2.68
N GLU A 111 -6.94 4.36 -3.34
CA GLU A 111 -8.40 4.46 -3.29
C GLU A 111 -9.05 3.17 -3.81
N ALA A 112 -8.53 2.63 -4.90
CA ALA A 112 -9.05 1.40 -5.51
C ALA A 112 -8.72 0.12 -4.74
N THR A 113 -7.76 0.16 -3.79
CA THR A 113 -7.27 -1.04 -3.09
C THR A 113 -7.31 -0.88 -1.57
N ALA A 114 -6.18 -0.62 -0.91
CA ALA A 114 -6.09 -0.61 0.55
C ALA A 114 -6.91 0.50 1.22
N GLY A 115 -7.15 1.63 0.55
CA GLY A 115 -8.08 2.65 1.03
C GLY A 115 -9.49 2.08 1.18
N THR A 116 -9.99 1.38 0.16
CA THR A 116 -11.30 0.71 0.21
C THR A 116 -11.33 -0.38 1.29
N LEU A 117 -10.32 -1.25 1.37
CA LEU A 117 -10.26 -2.34 2.36
C LEU A 117 -10.19 -1.81 3.81
N LEU A 118 -9.40 -0.76 4.05
CA LEU A 118 -9.36 -0.10 5.36
C LEU A 118 -10.73 0.51 5.68
N CYS A 119 -11.36 1.19 4.72
CA CYS A 119 -12.65 1.80 4.93
C CYS A 119 -13.74 0.80 5.30
N ASP A 120 -13.68 -0.44 4.81
CA ASP A 120 -14.64 -1.49 5.20
C ASP A 120 -14.62 -1.80 6.70
N VAL A 121 -13.43 -1.80 7.33
CA VAL A 121 -13.33 -2.00 8.78
C VAL A 121 -13.64 -0.71 9.55
N LEU A 122 -13.24 0.45 9.02
CA LEU A 122 -13.45 1.75 9.67
C LEU A 122 -14.90 2.26 9.61
N LYS A 123 -15.73 1.76 8.70
CA LYS A 123 -17.18 2.05 8.66
C LYS A 123 -17.95 1.39 9.79
N THR A 124 -17.37 0.41 10.48
CA THR A 124 -18.02 -0.25 11.62
C THR A 124 -18.05 0.67 12.86
N PRO A 125 -18.98 0.48 13.81
CA PRO A 125 -19.07 1.32 14.99
C PRO A 125 -17.74 1.42 15.77
N ARG A 126 -17.08 0.28 16.02
CA ARG A 126 -15.82 0.27 16.77
C ARG A 126 -14.64 0.77 15.94
N GLY A 127 -14.61 0.43 14.65
CA GLY A 127 -13.58 0.93 13.72
C GLY A 127 -13.60 2.46 13.61
N LYS A 128 -14.79 3.05 13.48
CA LYS A 128 -14.97 4.50 13.43
C LYS A 128 -14.53 5.17 14.73
N ALA A 129 -14.92 4.62 15.87
CA ALA A 129 -14.54 5.13 17.18
C ALA A 129 -13.02 5.11 17.36
N TRP A 130 -12.38 3.98 17.02
CA TRP A 130 -10.94 3.85 17.07
C TRP A 130 -10.21 4.85 16.14
N TRP A 131 -10.65 4.95 14.88
CA TRP A 131 -10.03 5.85 13.89
C TRP A 131 -10.03 7.31 14.34
N SER A 132 -11.09 7.75 15.01
CA SER A 132 -11.22 9.13 15.49
C SER A 132 -10.06 9.57 16.40
N GLY A 133 -9.50 8.65 17.20
CA GLY A 133 -8.30 8.90 18.00
C GLY A 133 -7.02 8.61 17.23
N ALA A 134 -6.94 7.42 16.61
CA ALA A 134 -5.71 6.92 15.99
C ALA A 134 -5.18 7.84 14.88
N LYS A 135 -6.07 8.44 14.08
CA LYS A 135 -5.70 9.28 12.93
C LYS A 135 -4.87 10.52 13.28
N SER A 136 -4.99 11.01 14.51
CA SER A 136 -4.31 12.21 14.99
C SER A 136 -2.96 11.93 15.66
N VAL A 137 -2.72 10.68 16.06
CA VAL A 137 -1.54 10.28 16.85
C VAL A 137 -0.56 9.45 16.01
N GLY A 138 -1.08 8.51 15.23
CA GLY A 138 -0.26 7.50 14.54
C GLY A 138 0.08 7.83 13.09
N PHE A 139 -0.50 8.89 12.52
CA PHE A 139 -0.51 9.10 11.08
C PHE A 139 -0.32 10.58 10.71
N ILE A 140 0.27 10.81 9.53
CA ILE A 140 0.43 12.16 9.00
C ILE A 140 -0.92 12.72 8.51
N PRO A 141 -1.14 14.06 8.60
CA PRO A 141 -2.43 14.66 8.29
C PRO A 141 -2.94 14.40 6.87
N GLU A 142 -2.06 14.35 5.89
CA GLU A 142 -2.39 14.14 4.48
C GLU A 142 -3.00 12.74 4.27
N TYR A 143 -2.37 11.72 4.84
CA TYR A 143 -2.91 10.36 4.80
C TYR A 143 -4.26 10.26 5.51
N ALA A 144 -4.37 10.87 6.69
CA ALA A 144 -5.62 10.86 7.44
C ALA A 144 -6.77 11.53 6.66
N ALA A 145 -6.48 12.64 5.97
CA ALA A 145 -7.44 13.34 5.12
C ALA A 145 -7.89 12.49 3.93
N ASP A 146 -6.98 11.77 3.27
CA ASP A 146 -7.32 10.90 2.14
C ASP A 146 -8.13 9.67 2.59
N VAL A 147 -7.83 9.09 3.76
CA VAL A 147 -8.66 8.04 4.36
C VAL A 147 -10.06 8.56 4.66
N ASP A 148 -10.18 9.75 5.27
CA ASP A 148 -11.46 10.38 5.57
C ASP A 148 -12.26 10.68 4.28
N ALA A 149 -11.58 11.06 3.19
CA ALA A 149 -12.20 11.26 1.89
C ALA A 149 -12.76 9.96 1.29
N VAL A 150 -12.01 8.86 1.36
CA VAL A 150 -12.49 7.54 0.89
C VAL A 150 -13.64 7.03 1.77
N LEU A 151 -13.58 7.27 3.08
CA LEU A 151 -14.66 6.96 4.02
C LEU A 151 -15.95 7.71 3.68
N ALA A 152 -15.85 8.99 3.35
CA ALA A 152 -16.98 9.82 2.93
C ALA A 152 -17.51 9.45 1.54
N GLY A 153 -16.64 8.99 0.64
CA GLY A 153 -16.94 8.71 -0.77
C GLY A 153 -17.60 7.36 -1.07
N GLY A 154 -17.78 6.48 -0.08
CA GLY A 154 -18.57 5.25 -0.23
C GLY A 154 -18.10 4.32 -1.35
N ALA A 155 -16.87 3.80 -1.28
CA ALA A 155 -16.43 2.75 -2.20
C ALA A 155 -17.39 1.54 -2.14
N ARG A 156 -17.91 1.12 -3.31
CA ARG A 156 -18.66 -0.13 -3.48
C ARG A 156 -17.75 -1.29 -3.06
N ASN A 157 -18.11 -1.96 -1.97
CA ASN A 157 -17.45 -3.16 -1.52
C ASN A 157 -17.70 -4.30 -2.54
N PRO A 158 -16.66 -4.85 -3.21
CA PRO A 158 -16.82 -5.96 -4.15
C PRO A 158 -17.16 -7.30 -3.47
N PHE A 159 -17.16 -7.36 -2.14
CA PHE A 159 -17.50 -8.54 -1.33
C PHE A 159 -18.83 -8.40 -0.57
N ASN A 160 -19.61 -7.35 -0.82
CA ASN A 160 -20.98 -7.28 -0.31
C ASN A 160 -21.87 -8.24 -1.11
N HIS A 161 -21.84 -9.52 -0.76
CA HIS A 161 -22.91 -10.44 -1.12
C HIS A 161 -24.11 -10.12 -0.23
N GLY A 162 -24.87 -9.10 -0.66
CA GLY A 162 -26.19 -8.82 -0.12
C GLY A 162 -27.01 -10.11 -0.17
N SER A 163 -27.49 -10.51 0.99
CA SER A 163 -28.50 -11.54 1.16
C SER A 163 -29.81 -11.04 0.54
N ASP A 164 -29.94 -11.16 -0.78
CA ASP A 164 -31.23 -11.16 -1.46
C ASP A 164 -31.83 -12.57 -1.33
N GLN A 165 -32.32 -12.86 -0.12
CA GLN A 165 -33.41 -13.81 0.10
C GLN A 165 -34.24 -13.27 1.26
N ASP A 166 -35.30 -12.56 0.90
CA ASP A 166 -36.67 -12.70 1.43
C ASP A 166 -37.65 -11.95 0.52
#